data_AF-Q6Z5B9-F1
#
_entry.id   AF-Q6Z5B9-F1
#
_cell.length_a   1.000
_cell.length_b   1.000
_cell.length_c   1.000
_cell.angle_alpha   90.00
_cell.angle_beta   90.00
_cell.angle_gamma   90.00
#
_symmetry.space_group_name_H-M   'P 1'
#
loop_
_entity.id
_entity.type
_entity.pdbx_description
1 polymer ?
#
loop_
_entity_poly.entity_id
_entity_poly.type
_entity_poly.pdbx_seq_one_letter_code
_entity_poly.pdbx_strand_id
1 'polypeptide(L)'
;MKASSVALLAAVMAVAAVASTAVAKDYTVGGSYGWDTYVDYDKWAAGKTFIVGDTITFKYEPYHNVVEVPAETDYDGCVSTNPVSVHSGGNTTFELAAAGTRYFICSIPRHCLNGTMHVKVTTVPYSASAAAAAAADAGPSPAPLPSPPADEQQHRSNSASSPAAGPSSSAASTPRHRKQPAVAVAGLALAALVAMAA
;
A
#
# COMPACT_ATOMS: atom_id res chain seq x y z
N MET A 1 -4.44 -48.56 13.26
CA MET A 1 -5.54 -47.99 12.44
C MET A 1 -4.90 -47.14 11.36
N LYS A 2 -5.11 -47.48 10.07
CA LYS A 2 -4.52 -46.76 8.93
C LYS A 2 -5.25 -45.43 8.76
N ALA A 3 -4.95 -44.44 9.61
CA ALA A 3 -5.36 -43.07 9.36
C ALA A 3 -4.75 -42.66 8.01
N SER A 4 -5.64 -42.53 7.03
CA SER A 4 -5.32 -42.55 5.60
C SER A 4 -4.57 -41.30 5.20
N SER A 5 -3.48 -41.44 4.44
CA SER A 5 -2.68 -40.34 3.87
C SER A 5 -3.53 -39.29 3.14
N VAL A 6 -4.73 -39.68 2.68
CA VAL A 6 -5.73 -38.78 2.05
C VAL A 6 -6.24 -37.71 3.03
N ALA A 7 -6.49 -38.07 4.30
CA ALA A 7 -6.95 -37.11 5.30
C ALA A 7 -5.86 -36.08 5.65
N LEU A 8 -4.59 -36.52 5.67
CA LEU A 8 -3.45 -35.63 5.90
C LEU A 8 -3.25 -34.67 4.72
N LEU A 9 -3.34 -35.14 3.47
CA LEU A 9 -3.28 -34.28 2.29
C LEU A 9 -4.44 -33.27 2.24
N ALA A 10 -5.68 -33.70 2.55
CA ALA A 10 -6.83 -32.81 2.58
C ALA A 10 -6.68 -31.72 3.65
N ALA A 11 -6.15 -32.06 4.83
CA ALA A 11 -5.87 -31.10 5.89
C ALA A 11 -4.78 -30.10 5.47
N VAL A 12 -3.70 -30.55 4.83
CA VAL A 12 -2.64 -29.66 4.33
C VAL A 12 -3.17 -28.73 3.24
N MET A 13 -4.01 -29.22 2.31
CA MET A 13 -4.63 -28.40 1.27
C MET A 13 -5.65 -27.40 1.85
N ALA A 14 -6.39 -27.79 2.90
CA ALA A 14 -7.29 -26.87 3.61
C ALA A 14 -6.51 -25.78 4.36
N VAL A 15 -5.39 -26.12 5.02
CA VAL A 15 -4.52 -25.13 5.68
C VAL A 15 -3.84 -24.23 4.64
N ALA A 16 -3.40 -24.77 3.51
CA ALA A 16 -2.82 -23.99 2.42
C ALA A 16 -3.85 -23.08 1.72
N ALA A 17 -5.12 -23.49 1.63
CA ALA A 17 -6.21 -22.67 1.09
C ALA A 17 -6.62 -21.52 2.01
N VAL A 18 -6.38 -21.64 3.33
CA VAL A 18 -6.65 -20.59 4.32
C VAL A 18 -5.42 -19.69 4.55
N ALA A 19 -4.27 -20.03 3.99
CA ALA A 19 -3.10 -19.16 3.97
C ALA A 19 -3.24 -18.05 2.91
N SER A 20 -4.26 -17.20 3.05
CA SER A 20 -4.27 -15.89 2.40
C SER A 20 -3.08 -15.11 2.93
N THR A 21 -2.03 -14.98 2.12
CA THR A 21 -0.89 -14.11 2.40
C THR A 21 -1.40 -12.67 2.43
N ALA A 22 -1.73 -12.17 3.61
CA ALA A 22 -2.07 -10.77 3.76
C ALA A 22 -0.81 -9.94 3.49
N VAL A 23 -0.84 -9.20 2.39
CA VAL A 23 0.21 -8.26 2.03
C VAL A 23 -0.22 -6.91 2.59
N ALA A 24 0.66 -6.26 3.35
CA ALA A 24 0.47 -4.88 3.78
C ALA A 24 0.20 -3.98 2.57
N LYS A 25 -0.84 -3.15 2.65
CA LYS A 25 -1.25 -2.25 1.57
C LYS A 25 -0.58 -0.89 1.75
N ASP A 26 -0.18 -0.29 0.64
CA ASP A 26 0.21 1.12 0.60
C ASP A 26 -0.95 1.97 0.10
N TYR A 27 -1.34 2.96 0.89
CA TYR A 27 -2.37 3.93 0.55
C TYR A 27 -1.72 5.26 0.18
N THR A 28 -1.74 5.62 -1.10
CA THR A 28 -1.38 6.99 -1.50
C THR A 28 -2.47 7.96 -1.04
N VAL A 29 -2.11 8.90 -0.17
CA VAL A 29 -3.02 9.91 0.38
C VAL A 29 -3.51 10.83 -0.74
N GLY A 30 -4.84 10.97 -0.86
CA GLY A 30 -5.49 11.67 -1.98
C GLY A 30 -5.49 10.93 -3.33
N GLY A 31 -4.95 9.71 -3.39
CA GLY A 31 -4.94 8.90 -4.61
C GLY A 31 -4.06 9.51 -5.71
N SER A 32 -4.59 9.60 -6.94
CA SER A 32 -3.86 10.18 -8.07
C SER A 32 -3.57 11.67 -7.95
N TYR A 33 -4.34 12.38 -7.11
CA TYR A 33 -4.16 13.80 -6.86
C TYR A 33 -3.06 14.09 -5.84
N GLY A 34 -2.71 13.12 -5.01
CA GLY A 34 -1.73 13.30 -3.95
C GLY A 34 -2.21 14.22 -2.82
N TRP A 35 -1.26 14.83 -2.14
CA TRP A 35 -1.48 15.74 -1.03
C TRP A 35 -1.50 17.19 -1.51
N ASP A 36 -2.70 17.69 -1.80
CA ASP A 36 -3.00 19.01 -2.35
C ASP A 36 -4.30 19.62 -1.77
N THR A 37 -4.53 20.90 -2.04
CA THR A 37 -5.63 21.75 -1.57
C THR A 37 -7.00 21.46 -2.17
N TYR A 38 -7.08 20.77 -3.31
CA TYR A 38 -8.36 20.50 -4.00
C TYR A 38 -8.91 19.09 -3.73
N VAL A 39 -8.32 18.35 -2.79
CA VAL A 39 -8.73 16.98 -2.43
C VAL A 39 -9.64 16.99 -1.21
N ASP A 40 -10.74 16.24 -1.29
CA ASP A 40 -11.60 15.91 -0.15
C ASP A 40 -11.03 14.66 0.56
N TYR A 41 -10.31 14.88 1.67
CA TYR A 41 -9.62 13.82 2.39
C TYR A 41 -10.54 12.94 3.22
N ASP A 42 -11.68 13.47 3.69
CA ASP A 42 -12.70 12.68 4.36
C ASP A 42 -13.30 11.67 3.36
N LYS A 43 -13.59 12.11 2.14
CA LYS A 43 -14.01 11.22 1.06
C LYS A 43 -12.93 10.24 0.63
N TRP A 44 -11.66 10.65 0.60
CA TRP A 44 -10.55 9.73 0.31
C TRP A 44 -10.45 8.62 1.36
N ALA A 45 -10.57 8.97 2.64
CA ALA A 45 -10.49 8.05 3.76
C ALA A 45 -11.75 7.16 3.88
N ALA A 46 -12.90 7.66 3.43
CA ALA A 46 -14.16 6.92 3.47
C ALA A 46 -14.06 5.55 2.79
N GLY A 47 -14.59 4.52 3.48
CA GLY A 47 -14.59 3.13 3.01
C GLY A 47 -13.27 2.37 3.20
N LYS A 48 -12.16 3.05 3.54
CA LYS A 48 -10.87 2.41 3.76
C LYS A 48 -10.80 1.81 5.15
N THR A 49 -10.22 0.62 5.23
CA THR A 49 -9.84 -0.02 6.49
C THR A 49 -8.31 -0.06 6.53
N PHE A 50 -7.71 0.84 7.30
CA PHE A 50 -6.28 0.84 7.54
C PHE A 50 -5.94 -0.17 8.63
N ILE A 51 -5.00 -1.05 8.38
CA ILE A 51 -4.63 -2.14 9.28
C ILE A 51 -3.19 -1.97 9.74
N VAL A 52 -2.88 -2.41 10.96
CA VAL A 52 -1.49 -2.47 11.43
C VAL A 52 -0.62 -3.24 10.42
N GLY A 53 0.47 -2.59 10.00
CA GLY A 53 1.39 -3.08 8.97
C GLY A 53 1.21 -2.41 7.60
N ASP A 54 0.06 -1.80 7.33
CA ASP A 54 -0.14 -0.97 6.13
C ASP A 54 0.76 0.28 6.16
N THR A 55 0.91 0.93 5.01
CA THR A 55 1.58 2.22 4.88
C THR A 55 0.64 3.28 4.30
N ILE A 56 0.86 4.53 4.68
CA ILE A 56 0.29 5.69 3.99
C ILE A 56 1.43 6.51 3.37
N THR A 57 1.25 6.89 2.10
CA THR A 57 2.26 7.64 1.36
C THR A 57 1.70 8.97 0.91
N PHE A 58 2.31 10.06 1.37
CA PHE A 58 2.05 11.42 0.92
C PHE A 58 2.99 11.75 -0.24
N LYS A 59 2.43 12.20 -1.35
CA LYS A 59 3.16 12.78 -2.49
C LYS A 59 2.66 14.20 -2.72
N TYR A 60 3.56 15.16 -2.76
CA TYR A 60 3.21 16.58 -2.74
C TYR A 60 4.28 17.44 -3.39
N GLU A 61 3.87 18.61 -3.85
CA GLU A 61 4.77 19.62 -4.41
C GLU A 61 5.54 20.37 -3.30
N PRO A 62 6.67 21.05 -3.63
CA PRO A 62 7.52 21.72 -2.64
C PRO A 62 6.85 22.83 -1.81
N TYR A 63 5.69 23.33 -2.25
CA TYR A 63 4.89 24.34 -1.53
C TYR A 63 3.91 23.71 -0.53
N HIS A 64 4.09 22.43 -0.22
CA HIS A 64 3.36 21.69 0.79
C HIS A 64 4.32 21.02 1.77
N ASN A 65 3.79 20.72 2.95
CA ASN A 65 4.44 19.86 3.92
C ASN A 65 3.42 18.90 4.50
N VAL A 66 3.93 17.88 5.17
CA VAL A 66 3.16 16.95 5.98
C VAL A 66 3.63 17.10 7.40
N VAL A 67 2.72 17.53 8.27
CA VAL A 67 2.94 17.65 9.71
C VAL A 67 2.04 16.65 10.40
N GLU A 68 2.64 15.73 11.15
CA GLU A 68 1.87 14.90 12.08
C GLU A 68 1.69 15.68 13.39
N VAL A 69 0.44 15.81 13.84
CA VAL A 69 0.09 16.52 15.08
C VAL A 69 -0.36 15.52 16.16
N PRO A 70 -0.08 15.79 17.45
CA PRO A 70 -0.19 14.77 18.48
C PRO A 70 -1.63 14.51 18.93
N ALA A 71 -2.54 15.46 18.75
CA ALA A 71 -3.91 15.37 19.25
C ALA A 71 -4.95 15.86 18.23
N GLU A 72 -6.18 15.39 18.40
CA GLU A 72 -7.34 15.82 17.60
C GLU A 72 -7.59 17.33 17.73
N THR A 73 -7.34 17.92 18.90
CA THR A 73 -7.47 19.37 19.10
C THR A 73 -6.50 20.18 18.25
N ASP A 74 -5.28 19.67 18.04
CA ASP A 74 -4.30 20.32 17.17
C ASP A 74 -4.70 20.16 15.69
N TYR A 75 -5.26 19.00 15.33
CA TYR A 75 -5.78 18.73 13.99
C TYR A 75 -6.96 19.64 13.63
N ASP A 76 -7.98 19.71 14.49
CA ASP A 76 -9.17 20.54 14.29
C ASP A 76 -8.83 22.04 14.27
N GLY A 77 -7.86 22.44 15.11
CA GLY A 77 -7.37 23.81 15.17
C GLY A 77 -6.31 24.16 14.11
N CYS A 78 -5.86 23.19 13.30
CA CYS A 78 -4.73 23.34 12.38
C CYS A 78 -3.45 23.89 13.05
N VAL A 79 -3.17 23.44 14.26
CA VAL A 79 -2.05 23.90 15.10
C VAL A 79 -0.85 22.96 14.92
N SER A 80 0.27 23.52 14.45
CA SER A 80 1.51 22.77 14.20
C SER A 80 2.66 23.17 15.14
N THR A 81 2.37 23.71 16.33
CA THR A 81 3.41 24.26 17.24
C THR A 81 4.21 23.18 17.98
N ASN A 82 3.66 21.98 18.15
CA ASN A 82 4.34 20.84 18.77
C ASN A 82 4.13 19.56 17.93
N PRO A 83 4.71 19.51 16.72
CA PRO A 83 4.48 18.40 15.81
C PRO A 83 5.16 17.12 16.30
N VAL A 84 4.55 15.96 16.02
CA VAL A 84 5.20 14.64 16.16
C VAL A 84 6.30 14.50 15.11
N SER A 85 6.02 14.95 13.87
CA SER A 85 6.96 14.93 12.76
C SER A 85 6.64 16.02 11.73
N VAL A 86 7.63 16.46 10.96
CA VAL A 86 7.49 17.44 9.88
C VAL A 86 8.28 16.97 8.66
N HIS A 87 7.64 16.96 7.50
CA HIS A 87 8.25 16.52 6.25
C HIS A 87 7.95 17.52 5.12
N SER A 88 8.98 17.84 4.33
CA SER A 88 8.89 18.82 3.23
C SER A 88 9.61 18.33 1.96
N GLY A 89 9.84 17.01 1.84
CA GLY A 89 10.65 16.41 0.78
C GLY A 89 9.88 16.00 -0.48
N GLY A 90 8.59 16.34 -0.56
CA GLY A 90 7.69 16.01 -1.69
C GLY A 90 7.21 14.56 -1.74
N ASN A 91 7.83 13.67 -0.97
CA ASN A 91 7.38 12.29 -0.79
C ASN A 91 7.68 11.83 0.64
N THR A 92 6.68 11.28 1.33
CA THR A 92 6.84 10.78 2.70
C THR A 92 5.91 9.59 2.93
N THR A 93 6.48 8.46 3.33
CA THR A 93 5.74 7.25 3.70
C THR A 93 5.79 7.06 5.21
N PHE A 94 4.62 6.78 5.80
CA PHE A 94 4.49 6.40 7.20
C PHE A 94 3.99 4.96 7.31
N GLU A 95 4.67 4.17 8.12
CA GLU A 95 4.18 2.86 8.55
C GLU A 95 3.06 3.04 9.59
N LEU A 96 1.98 2.28 9.44
CA LEU A 96 0.92 2.17 10.43
C LEU A 96 1.26 1.04 11.40
N ALA A 97 2.26 1.29 12.26
CA ALA A 97 2.84 0.26 13.13
C ALA A 97 1.98 -0.12 14.35
N ALA A 98 0.96 0.68 14.69
CA ALA A 98 0.11 0.46 15.84
C ALA A 98 -1.34 0.87 15.54
N ALA A 99 -2.28 0.23 16.25
CA ALA A 99 -3.68 0.63 16.23
C ALA A 99 -3.86 1.99 16.92
N GLY A 100 -4.83 2.76 16.43
CA GLY A 100 -5.10 4.12 16.92
C GLY A 100 -5.28 5.11 15.77
N THR A 101 -5.54 6.37 16.13
CA THR A 101 -5.75 7.46 15.17
C THR A 101 -4.52 8.35 15.12
N ARG A 102 -4.04 8.63 13.90
CA ARG A 102 -2.97 9.59 13.62
C ARG A 102 -3.55 10.75 12.83
N TYR A 103 -3.01 11.95 13.08
CA TYR A 103 -3.52 13.19 12.53
C TYR A 103 -2.45 13.89 11.70
N PHE A 104 -2.75 14.21 10.45
CA PHE A 104 -1.81 14.85 9.53
C PHE A 104 -2.41 16.13 8.96
N ILE A 105 -1.63 17.19 8.89
CA ILE A 105 -2.01 18.49 8.35
C ILE A 105 -0.93 19.07 7.45
N CYS A 106 -1.29 20.03 6.60
CA CYS A 106 -0.35 20.94 5.97
C CYS A 106 -0.33 22.25 6.76
N SER A 107 0.83 22.62 7.31
CA SER A 107 0.99 23.83 8.13
C SER A 107 1.24 25.10 7.32
N ILE A 108 1.26 25.01 6.00
CA ILE A 108 1.32 26.20 5.13
C ILE A 108 0.06 27.03 5.36
N PRO A 109 0.17 28.36 5.52
CA PRO A 109 -0.96 29.21 5.88
C PRO A 109 -2.19 28.96 4.99
N ARG A 110 -3.35 28.80 5.62
CA ARG A 110 -4.66 28.57 4.97
C ARG A 110 -4.82 27.23 4.25
N HIS A 111 -3.81 26.36 4.19
CA HIS A 111 -4.00 25.03 3.60
C HIS A 111 -4.89 24.17 4.50
N CYS A 112 -4.48 23.93 5.76
CA CYS A 112 -5.34 23.27 6.75
C CYS A 112 -6.58 24.10 7.12
N LEU A 113 -6.40 25.39 7.44
CA LEU A 113 -7.48 26.25 7.97
C LEU A 113 -8.66 26.48 6.99
N ASN A 114 -8.51 26.17 5.71
CA ASN A 114 -9.60 26.22 4.73
C ASN A 114 -10.42 24.93 4.68
N GLY A 115 -10.17 23.95 5.55
CA GLY A 115 -10.84 22.65 5.54
C GLY A 115 -10.31 21.70 4.46
N THR A 116 -9.06 21.88 4.04
CA THR A 116 -8.37 20.98 3.10
C THR A 116 -6.99 20.62 3.67
N MET A 117 -6.25 19.73 3.02
CA MET A 117 -4.92 19.28 3.43
C MET A 117 -4.81 18.95 4.92
N HIS A 118 -5.81 18.22 5.41
CA HIS A 118 -5.81 17.62 6.73
C HIS A 118 -6.51 16.27 6.62
N VAL A 119 -5.92 15.21 7.16
CA VAL A 119 -6.48 13.86 7.15
C VAL A 119 -6.23 13.15 8.47
N LYS A 120 -7.24 12.44 8.95
CA LYS A 120 -7.13 11.51 10.06
C LYS A 120 -7.07 10.07 9.54
N VAL A 121 -6.15 9.28 10.06
CA VAL A 121 -5.97 7.87 9.68
C VAL A 121 -6.18 7.02 10.93
N THR A 122 -7.26 6.25 10.96
CA THR A 122 -7.57 5.34 12.07
C THR A 122 -7.20 3.91 11.68
N THR A 123 -6.18 3.39 12.34
CA THR A 123 -5.63 2.05 12.11
C THR A 123 -6.25 1.06 13.09
N VAL A 124 -6.74 -0.07 12.58
CA VAL A 124 -7.23 -1.19 13.40
C VAL A 124 -6.14 -2.27 13.55
N PRO A 125 -6.17 -3.07 14.64
CA PRO A 125 -5.28 -4.21 14.77
C PRO A 125 -5.43 -5.20 13.60
N TYR A 126 -4.34 -5.84 13.22
CA TYR A 126 -4.40 -6.91 12.24
C TYR A 126 -5.25 -8.08 12.74
N SER A 127 -6.22 -8.50 11.93
CA SER A 127 -7.03 -9.69 12.14
C SER A 127 -7.52 -10.22 10.79
N ALA A 128 -7.89 -11.50 10.71
CA ALA A 128 -8.44 -12.09 9.49
C ALA A 128 -9.70 -11.32 9.00
N SER A 129 -10.56 -10.89 9.93
CA SER A 129 -11.74 -10.09 9.61
C SER A 129 -11.40 -8.70 9.08
N ALA A 130 -10.42 -8.03 9.69
CA ALA A 130 -9.96 -6.72 9.21
C ALA A 130 -9.36 -6.84 7.81
N ALA A 131 -8.51 -7.85 7.58
CA ALA A 131 -7.90 -8.12 6.28
C ALA A 131 -8.97 -8.39 5.19
N ALA A 132 -10.02 -9.16 5.52
CA ALA A 132 -11.13 -9.39 4.61
C ALA A 132 -11.92 -8.10 4.29
N ALA A 133 -12.13 -7.23 5.29
CA ALA A 133 -12.77 -5.93 5.07
C ALA A 133 -11.92 -5.00 4.19
N ALA A 134 -10.60 -4.93 4.43
CA ALA A 134 -9.68 -4.15 3.60
C ALA A 134 -9.56 -4.67 2.16
N ALA A 135 -9.68 -5.99 1.95
CA ALA A 135 -9.74 -6.57 0.61
C ALA A 135 -11.02 -6.20 -0.15
N ALA A 136 -12.15 -6.05 0.54
CA ALA A 136 -13.41 -5.63 -0.08
C ALA A 136 -13.39 -4.17 -0.57
N ASP A 137 -12.62 -3.28 0.09
CA ASP A 137 -12.40 -1.89 -0.36
C ASP A 137 -11.67 -1.81 -1.73
N ALA A 138 -10.96 -2.86 -2.14
CA ALA A 138 -10.30 -2.90 -3.44
C ALA A 138 -11.25 -3.10 -4.64
N GLY A 139 -12.56 -3.28 -4.40
CA GLY A 139 -13.52 -3.68 -5.43
C GLY A 139 -13.21 -5.09 -5.98
N PRO A 140 -14.13 -5.72 -6.72
CA PRO A 140 -13.85 -7.01 -7.33
C PRO A 140 -12.71 -6.85 -8.35
N SER A 141 -11.55 -7.44 -8.06
CA SER A 141 -10.51 -7.65 -9.06
C SER A 141 -11.17 -8.35 -10.26
N PRO A 142 -10.98 -7.87 -11.51
CA PRO A 142 -11.46 -8.60 -12.67
C PRO A 142 -10.86 -10.01 -12.63
N ALA A 143 -11.69 -11.04 -12.82
CA ALA A 143 -11.24 -12.42 -12.91
C ALA A 143 -10.15 -12.52 -13.99
N PRO A 144 -9.13 -13.38 -13.81
CA PRO A 144 -8.13 -13.60 -14.84
C PRO A 144 -8.86 -14.07 -16.12
N LEU A 145 -8.61 -13.37 -17.23
CA LEU A 145 -9.05 -13.88 -18.53
C LEU A 145 -8.40 -15.25 -18.77
N PRO A 146 -9.14 -16.24 -19.31
CA PRO A 146 -8.56 -17.52 -19.69
C PRO A 146 -7.43 -17.30 -20.68
N SER A 147 -6.28 -17.93 -20.43
CA SER A 147 -5.13 -17.88 -21.31
C SER A 147 -5.50 -18.44 -22.69
N PRO A 148 -5.13 -17.76 -23.80
CA PRO A 148 -5.35 -18.32 -25.12
C PRO A 148 -4.54 -19.63 -25.28
N PRO A 149 -5.02 -20.60 -26.08
CA PRO A 149 -4.31 -21.85 -26.30
C PRO A 149 -2.93 -21.57 -26.91
N ALA A 150 -1.90 -22.14 -26.30
CA ALA A 150 -0.57 -22.18 -26.89
C ALA A 150 -0.55 -23.32 -27.91
N ASP A 151 -0.91 -23.06 -29.16
CA ASP A 151 -0.27 -23.70 -30.32
C ASP A 151 -0.77 -23.14 -31.65
N GLU A 152 0.13 -23.23 -32.62
CA GLU A 152 -0.09 -23.31 -34.07
C GLU A 152 0.22 -22.08 -34.96
N GLN A 153 1.30 -22.28 -35.76
CA GLN A 153 1.70 -21.66 -37.04
C GLN A 153 2.48 -20.34 -37.00
N GLN A 154 3.83 -20.35 -36.97
CA GLN A 154 4.79 -20.64 -38.06
C GLN A 154 4.49 -19.95 -39.42
N HIS A 155 5.54 -19.40 -40.04
CA HIS A 155 5.66 -18.84 -41.40
C HIS A 155 5.08 -17.42 -41.59
N ARG A 156 5.80 -16.35 -42.02
CA ARG A 156 6.99 -16.21 -42.87
C ARG A 156 7.67 -14.84 -42.67
N SER A 157 8.99 -14.86 -42.86
CA SER A 157 9.96 -13.76 -42.86
C SER A 157 9.84 -12.76 -44.02
N ASN A 158 10.34 -11.53 -43.78
CA ASN A 158 11.35 -10.79 -44.59
C ASN A 158 11.17 -9.27 -44.42
N SER A 159 12.14 -8.56 -43.81
CA SER A 159 13.27 -7.84 -44.46
C SER A 159 12.81 -6.53 -45.12
N ALA A 160 13.48 -5.38 -45.03
CA ALA A 160 14.67 -4.89 -44.35
C ALA A 160 14.74 -3.36 -44.63
N SER A 161 15.64 -2.64 -43.93
CA SER A 161 16.41 -1.45 -44.38
C SER A 161 16.23 -0.17 -43.54
N SER A 162 17.25 0.09 -42.71
CA SER A 162 17.64 1.36 -42.06
C SER A 162 18.39 2.29 -43.05
N PRO A 163 19.28 3.26 -42.66
CA PRO A 163 19.43 4.16 -41.48
C PRO A 163 19.79 5.64 -41.87
N ALA A 164 20.00 6.56 -40.89
CA ALA A 164 21.28 7.32 -40.67
C ALA A 164 21.16 8.71 -39.95
N ALA A 165 22.12 8.93 -39.02
CA ALA A 165 22.79 10.18 -38.53
C ALA A 165 21.97 11.29 -37.83
N GLY A 166 22.38 12.01 -36.76
CA GLY A 166 23.63 12.25 -35.99
C GLY A 166 23.34 13.32 -34.88
N PRO A 167 24.32 14.04 -34.27
CA PRO A 167 24.94 13.67 -32.97
C PRO A 167 24.99 14.76 -31.84
N SER A 168 25.51 14.34 -30.66
CA SER A 168 26.40 15.07 -29.70
C SER A 168 25.89 15.79 -28.42
N SER A 169 26.43 15.29 -27.28
CA SER A 169 27.09 16.01 -26.16
C SER A 169 26.38 16.26 -24.79
N SER A 170 26.92 15.58 -23.77
CA SER A 170 27.45 16.10 -22.48
C SER A 170 26.71 15.93 -21.13
N ALA A 171 27.49 15.37 -20.19
CA ALA A 171 27.51 15.53 -18.71
C ALA A 171 26.33 14.94 -17.89
N ALA A 172 26.47 13.76 -17.27
CA ALA A 172 27.14 13.48 -15.99
C ALA A 172 26.30 13.88 -14.75
N SER A 173 25.70 12.89 -14.08
CA SER A 173 25.63 12.70 -12.61
C SER A 173 24.63 11.57 -12.28
N THR A 174 25.15 10.42 -11.85
CA THR A 174 24.38 9.23 -11.44
C THR A 174 23.98 9.29 -9.97
N PRO A 175 22.73 8.90 -9.62
CA PRO A 175 22.47 8.23 -8.37
C PRO A 175 22.15 6.76 -8.63
N ARG A 176 22.92 5.86 -7.98
CA ARG A 176 22.65 4.42 -7.98
C ARG A 176 21.34 4.16 -7.24
N HIS A 177 20.27 3.84 -7.96
CA HIS A 177 19.06 3.25 -7.38
C HIS A 177 19.39 1.83 -6.89
N ARG A 178 19.70 1.72 -5.60
CA ARG A 178 19.80 0.46 -4.88
C ARG A 178 18.38 -0.10 -4.73
N LYS A 179 18.06 -1.11 -5.54
CA LYS A 179 16.86 -1.94 -5.37
C LYS A 179 16.88 -2.51 -3.95
N GLN A 180 15.94 -2.09 -3.09
CA GLN A 180 15.71 -2.78 -1.82
C GLN A 180 14.99 -4.10 -2.10
N PRO A 181 15.40 -5.21 -1.46
CA PRO A 181 14.67 -6.46 -1.54
C PRO A 181 13.34 -6.30 -0.80
N ALA A 182 12.25 -6.74 -1.42
CA ALA A 182 10.98 -6.92 -0.74
C ALA A 182 11.20 -7.89 0.44
N VAL A 183 11.02 -7.39 1.65
CA VAL A 183 11.04 -8.23 2.86
C VAL A 183 9.75 -9.03 2.83
N ALA A 184 9.85 -10.30 2.43
CA ALA A 184 8.77 -11.26 2.60
C ALA A 184 8.66 -11.59 4.10
N VAL A 185 7.65 -11.05 4.77
CA VAL A 185 7.30 -11.46 6.13
C VAL A 185 6.59 -12.81 6.03
N ALA A 186 7.34 -13.88 6.26
CA ALA A 186 6.77 -15.22 6.39
C ALA A 186 6.04 -15.32 7.74
N GLY A 187 4.71 -15.24 7.71
CA GLY A 187 3.87 -15.53 8.87
C GLY A 187 3.91 -17.03 9.20
N LEU A 188 4.67 -17.41 10.24
CA LEU A 188 4.60 -18.73 10.86
C LEU A 188 3.36 -18.80 11.75
N ALA A 189 2.25 -19.32 11.22
CA ALA A 189 1.13 -19.78 12.04
C ALA A 189 1.39 -21.23 12.48
N LEU A 190 2.05 -21.40 13.62
CA LEU A 190 2.25 -22.69 14.29
C LEU A 190 1.48 -22.68 15.62
N ALA A 191 0.21 -23.10 15.62
CA ALA A 191 -0.49 -23.62 16.81
C ALA A 191 -1.94 -23.99 16.47
N ALA A 192 -2.22 -25.30 16.33
CA ALA A 192 -3.44 -25.99 16.80
C ALA A 192 -3.54 -27.38 16.12
N LEU A 193 -2.76 -28.35 16.61
CA LEU A 193 -2.92 -29.77 16.22
C LEU A 193 -2.86 -30.73 17.42
N VAL A 194 -3.09 -30.22 18.64
CA VAL A 194 -3.12 -31.03 19.87
C VAL A 194 -4.54 -31.00 20.45
N ALA A 195 -5.47 -31.71 19.81
CA ALA A 195 -6.80 -31.95 20.40
C ALA A 195 -7.55 -33.21 19.87
N MET A 196 -6.96 -34.02 18.97
CA MET A 196 -7.69 -35.14 18.33
C MET A 196 -6.99 -36.50 18.50
N ALA A 197 -6.17 -36.66 19.54
CA ALA A 197 -5.41 -37.90 19.80
C ALA A 197 -5.53 -38.42 21.24
N ALA A 198 -6.61 -38.06 21.95
CA ALA A 198 -7.02 -38.68 23.21
C ALA A 198 -8.34 -39.43 23.02
#